data_AF-A0A4V2AZI7-F1
#
_entry.id   AF-A0A4V2AZI7-F1
#
_cell.length_a   1.000
_cell.length_b   1.000
_cell.length_c   1.000
_cell.angle_alpha   90.00
_cell.angle_beta   90.00
_cell.angle_gamma   90.00
#
_symmetry.space_group_name_H-M   'P 1'
#
loop_
_entity.id
_entity.type
_entity.pdbx_description
1 polymer ?
#
loop_
_entity_poly.entity_id
_entity_poly.type
_entity_poly.pdbx_seq_one_letter_code
_entity_poly.pdbx_strand_id
1 'polypeptide(L)'
;MAALNVVHRRLEEKGIAEFCLEVHSNKTSKMEILQQLDRAWNASGNLSQAEWSRETDRLRTLRDRLNEVCEKLHLRHPNGMTVHQAVGLVARDHGSSTPKLGWTLGTVHTSQQLDSMRETARRMDLSFDDYSESPKDFSIIEQEEWSNSWQEAVLCIAKKLPTVIAQLVSSNEQLTKVCQFDLPTGSVSEMERLVKLLRVILTTHKKNMSFAFAPDLTKKVEAARRVLSLLEKYQRGQRKLSISYSVDAVRKIDVDQLDSDWSTASKKFWLLGKMAMKGVAKTLGAQAGSNTLPDVESDSPTLRELKGLLSEMDELKSCLANVPGYAGLDSKTAVIEESVKIAEAL
;
A
#
# COMPACT_ATOMS: atom_id res chain seq x y z
N MET A 1 11.66 -60.11 32.49
CA MET A 1 12.77 -60.87 31.86
C MET A 1 13.01 -60.52 30.39
N ALA A 2 12.02 -60.11 29.58
CA ALA A 2 12.25 -59.80 28.16
C ALA A 2 13.17 -58.58 27.87
N ALA A 3 13.01 -57.46 28.57
CA ALA A 3 13.81 -56.25 28.32
C ALA A 3 15.30 -56.43 28.63
N LEU A 4 15.64 -57.11 29.74
CA LEU A 4 17.03 -57.39 30.12
C LEU A 4 17.71 -58.36 29.14
N ASN A 5 17.00 -59.38 28.67
CA ASN A 5 17.53 -60.30 27.64
C ASN A 5 17.76 -59.59 26.30
N VAL A 6 16.90 -58.62 25.94
CA VAL A 6 17.08 -57.79 24.73
C VAL A 6 18.28 -56.85 24.89
N VAL A 7 18.48 -56.27 26.07
CA VAL A 7 19.67 -55.45 26.36
C VAL A 7 20.94 -56.31 26.31
N HIS A 8 20.95 -57.47 26.95
CA HIS A 8 22.08 -58.39 26.94
C HIS A 8 22.46 -58.81 25.52
N ARG A 9 21.49 -59.25 24.71
CA ARG A 9 21.72 -59.63 23.30
C ARG A 9 22.29 -58.47 22.48
N ARG A 10 21.82 -57.24 22.69
CA ARG A 10 22.36 -56.05 22.01
C ARG A 10 23.80 -55.74 22.44
N LEU A 11 24.13 -55.94 23.72
CA LEU A 11 25.49 -55.76 24.23
C LEU A 11 26.43 -56.85 23.69
N GLU A 12 25.93 -58.08 23.53
CA GLU A 12 26.63 -59.19 22.89
C GLU A 12 26.89 -58.92 21.41
N GLU A 13 25.89 -58.45 20.65
CA GLU A 13 26.04 -58.03 19.26
C GLU A 13 27.05 -56.88 19.07
N LYS A 14 27.38 -56.13 20.14
CA LYS A 14 28.39 -55.06 20.14
C LYS A 14 29.75 -55.51 20.69
N GLY A 15 29.93 -56.79 20.99
CA GLY A 15 31.20 -57.37 21.42
C GLY A 15 31.58 -57.08 22.88
N ILE A 16 30.62 -56.68 23.72
CA ILE A 16 30.85 -56.36 25.15
C ILE A 16 30.29 -57.48 26.05
N ALA A 17 29.89 -58.61 25.46
CA ALA A 17 29.30 -59.77 26.17
C ALA A 17 30.22 -60.28 27.29
N GLU A 18 31.52 -60.35 27.02
CA GLU A 18 32.54 -60.87 27.95
C GLU A 18 32.66 -60.05 29.23
N PHE A 19 32.14 -58.81 29.25
CA PHE A 19 32.14 -57.91 30.41
C PHE A 19 30.75 -57.80 31.07
N CYS A 20 29.75 -58.57 30.62
CA CYS A 20 28.41 -58.59 31.19
C CYS A 20 28.25 -59.75 32.17
N LEU A 21 27.81 -59.46 33.40
CA LEU A 21 27.52 -60.48 34.42
C LEU A 21 26.03 -60.78 34.48
N GLU A 22 25.64 -62.03 34.23
CA GLU A 22 24.25 -62.48 34.24
C GLU A 22 23.79 -62.88 35.66
N VAL A 23 23.79 -61.92 36.59
CA VAL A 23 23.50 -62.16 38.02
C VAL A 23 22.01 -62.45 38.30
N HIS A 24 21.11 -62.03 37.42
CA HIS A 24 19.65 -62.09 37.65
C HIS A 24 18.93 -63.26 36.97
N SER A 25 19.68 -64.22 36.40
CA SER A 25 19.09 -65.44 35.86
C SER A 25 18.89 -66.45 37.01
N ASN A 26 17.66 -66.91 37.23
CA ASN A 26 17.34 -67.99 38.19
C ASN A 26 18.01 -69.34 37.86
N LYS A 27 18.88 -69.40 36.83
CA LYS A 27 19.58 -70.59 36.35
C LYS A 27 21.11 -70.49 36.42
N THR A 28 21.68 -69.35 36.82
CA THR A 28 23.14 -69.18 36.79
C THR A 28 23.78 -69.86 38.01
N SER A 29 24.60 -70.89 37.79
CA SER A 29 25.32 -71.56 38.86
C SER A 29 26.53 -70.73 39.33
N LYS A 30 26.94 -70.89 40.59
CA LYS A 30 28.14 -70.21 41.15
C LYS A 30 29.41 -70.46 40.31
N MET A 31 29.48 -71.60 39.63
CA MET A 31 30.59 -71.98 38.76
C MET A 31 30.58 -71.20 37.44
N GLU A 32 29.42 -70.99 36.83
CA GLU A 32 29.28 -70.21 35.60
C GLU A 32 29.62 -68.73 35.82
N ILE A 33 29.25 -68.16 36.97
CA ILE A 33 29.63 -66.79 37.34
C ILE A 33 31.15 -66.66 37.48
N LEU A 34 31.81 -67.65 38.10
CA LEU A 34 33.27 -67.67 38.22
C LEU A 34 33.96 -67.79 36.86
N GLN A 35 33.41 -68.62 35.95
CA GLN A 35 33.92 -68.74 34.58
C GLN A 35 33.65 -67.48 33.74
N GLN A 36 32.56 -66.74 33.99
CA GLN A 36 32.32 -65.44 33.36
C GLN A 36 33.33 -64.39 33.84
N LEU A 37 33.61 -64.35 35.15
CA LEU A 37 34.65 -63.47 35.71
C LEU A 37 36.05 -63.80 35.19
N ASP A 38 36.40 -65.09 35.10
CA ASP A 38 37.70 -65.53 34.57
C ASP A 38 37.86 -65.17 33.09
N ARG A 39 36.81 -65.34 32.28
CA ARG A 39 36.79 -64.87 30.89
C ARG A 39 36.96 -63.36 30.77
N ALA A 40 36.23 -62.59 31.58
CA ALA A 40 36.35 -61.13 31.60
C ALA A 40 37.77 -60.66 32.00
N TRP A 41 38.37 -61.36 32.97
CA TRP A 41 39.72 -61.07 33.47
C TRP A 41 40.80 -61.35 32.43
N ASN A 42 40.66 -62.45 31.68
CA ASN A 42 41.62 -62.81 30.62
C ASN A 42 41.40 -62.02 29.32
N ALA A 43 40.23 -61.41 29.13
CA ALA A 43 39.91 -60.56 27.97
C ALA A 43 40.51 -59.14 28.04
N SER A 44 40.93 -58.67 29.22
CA SER A 44 41.61 -57.37 29.33
C SER A 44 43.01 -57.44 28.71
N GLY A 45 43.14 -56.95 27.47
CA GLY A 45 44.43 -56.90 26.77
C GLY A 45 45.49 -56.07 27.52
N ASN A 46 46.77 -56.30 27.18
CA ASN A 46 47.95 -55.61 27.73
C ASN A 46 48.02 -54.13 27.29
N LEU A 47 47.05 -53.31 27.69
CA LEU A 47 47.17 -51.86 27.60
C LEU A 47 48.14 -51.39 28.67
N SER A 48 49.07 -50.51 28.29
CA SER A 48 49.86 -49.80 29.30
C SER A 48 48.93 -48.92 30.15
N GLN A 49 49.34 -48.62 31.39
CA GLN A 49 48.57 -47.75 32.30
C GLN A 49 48.20 -46.40 31.65
N ALA A 50 49.09 -45.86 30.80
CA ALA A 50 48.86 -44.61 30.08
C ALA A 50 47.79 -44.75 28.99
N GLU A 51 47.80 -45.84 28.21
CA GLU A 51 46.79 -46.12 27.19
C GLU A 51 45.42 -46.40 27.82
N TRP A 52 45.40 -47.15 28.92
CA TRP A 52 44.20 -47.42 29.69
C TRP A 52 43.55 -46.12 30.19
N SER A 53 44.34 -45.21 30.79
CA SER A 53 43.84 -43.91 31.24
C SER A 53 43.27 -43.11 30.07
N ARG A 54 43.99 -43.05 28.94
CA ARG A 54 43.56 -42.30 27.75
C ARG A 54 42.24 -42.79 27.19
N GLU A 55 42.09 -44.10 27.00
CA GLU A 55 40.85 -44.66 26.44
C GLU A 55 39.67 -44.56 27.44
N THR A 56 39.94 -44.72 28.75
CA THR A 56 38.91 -44.55 29.78
C THR A 56 38.41 -43.10 29.85
N ASP A 57 39.31 -42.12 29.74
CA ASP A 57 38.96 -40.69 29.69
C ASP A 57 38.16 -40.35 28.44
N ARG A 58 38.53 -40.94 27.30
CA ARG A 58 37.78 -40.79 26.05
C ARG A 58 36.36 -41.35 26.17
N LEU A 59 36.22 -42.57 26.71
CA LEU A 59 34.91 -43.21 26.91
C LEU A 59 34.04 -42.43 27.90
N ARG A 60 34.63 -41.94 28.99
CA ARG A 60 33.94 -41.08 29.97
C ARG A 60 33.41 -39.82 29.30
N THR A 61 34.26 -39.13 28.53
CA THR A 61 33.87 -37.92 27.79
C THR A 61 32.72 -38.20 26.82
N LEU A 62 32.77 -39.33 26.10
CA LEU A 62 31.71 -39.71 25.17
C LEU A 62 30.40 -40.03 25.91
N ARG A 63 30.46 -40.80 27.01
CA ARG A 63 29.31 -41.12 27.85
C ARG A 63 28.66 -39.85 28.40
N ASP A 64 29.48 -38.94 28.93
CA ASP A 64 28.98 -37.71 29.54
C ASP A 64 28.30 -36.81 28.49
N ARG A 65 28.84 -36.75 27.26
CA ARG A 65 28.18 -36.08 26.12
C ARG A 65 26.85 -36.73 25.74
N LEU A 66 26.78 -38.06 25.69
CA LEU A 66 25.53 -38.77 25.36
C LEU A 66 24.46 -38.57 26.45
N ASN A 67 24.87 -38.61 27.71
CA ASN A 67 23.99 -38.35 28.84
C ASN A 67 23.51 -36.90 28.84
N GLU A 68 24.39 -35.93 28.54
CA GLU A 68 23.99 -34.53 28.43
C GLU A 68 22.89 -34.34 27.37
N VAL A 69 23.02 -34.98 26.20
CA VAL A 69 21.96 -34.93 25.17
C VAL A 69 20.65 -35.50 25.71
N CYS A 70 20.69 -36.66 26.39
CA CYS A 70 19.51 -37.27 26.99
C CYS A 70 18.85 -36.35 28.02
N GLU A 71 19.64 -35.77 28.93
CA GLU A 71 19.19 -34.82 29.94
C GLU A 71 18.55 -33.58 29.31
N LYS A 72 19.16 -33.00 28.27
CA LYS A 72 18.60 -31.85 27.54
C LYS A 72 17.29 -32.19 26.85
N LEU A 73 17.15 -33.39 26.28
CA LEU A 73 15.90 -33.84 25.63
C LEU A 73 14.75 -34.05 26.62
N HIS A 74 15.06 -34.40 27.87
CA HIS A 74 14.08 -34.66 28.93
C HIS A 74 13.91 -33.51 29.93
N LEU A 75 14.65 -32.41 29.76
CA LEU A 75 14.44 -31.18 30.52
C LEU A 75 13.02 -30.66 30.30
N ARG A 76 12.31 -30.34 31.38
CA ARG A 76 11.00 -29.68 31.31
C ARG A 76 11.18 -28.19 31.09
N HIS A 77 10.50 -27.67 30.07
CA HIS A 77 10.45 -26.24 29.76
C HIS A 77 9.25 -25.55 30.46
N PRO A 78 9.18 -24.20 30.47
CA PRO A 78 8.10 -23.46 31.12
C PRO A 78 6.69 -23.78 30.60
N ASN A 79 6.56 -24.32 29.38
CA ASN A 79 5.30 -24.81 28.83
C ASN A 79 4.89 -26.20 29.34
N GLY A 80 5.70 -26.81 30.21
CA GLY A 80 5.48 -28.13 30.79
C GLY A 80 5.95 -29.31 29.92
N MET A 81 6.37 -29.06 28.68
CA MET A 81 6.83 -30.09 27.73
C MET A 81 8.33 -30.32 27.81
N THR A 82 8.76 -31.51 27.40
CA THR A 82 10.16 -31.80 27.06
C THR A 82 10.35 -31.82 25.54
N VAL A 83 11.58 -31.62 25.06
CA VAL A 83 11.88 -31.73 23.61
C VAL A 83 11.52 -33.13 23.09
N HIS A 84 11.83 -34.18 23.86
CA HIS A 84 11.45 -35.55 23.52
C HIS A 84 9.93 -35.70 23.30
N GLN A 85 9.10 -35.13 24.18
CA GLN A 85 7.63 -35.18 24.04
C GLN A 85 7.16 -34.40 22.80
N ALA A 86 7.71 -33.21 22.56
CA ALA A 86 7.35 -32.38 21.42
C ALA A 86 7.69 -33.07 20.09
N VAL A 87 8.91 -33.62 19.97
CA VAL A 87 9.34 -34.38 18.78
C VAL A 87 8.46 -35.60 18.56
N GLY A 88 8.11 -36.34 19.62
CA GLY A 88 7.24 -37.50 19.53
C GLY A 88 5.83 -37.16 19.03
N LEU A 89 5.26 -36.04 19.50
CA LEU A 89 3.96 -35.56 19.04
C LEU A 89 3.98 -35.14 17.57
N VAL A 90 4.99 -34.37 17.16
CA VAL A 90 5.14 -33.96 15.75
C VAL A 90 5.32 -35.18 14.85
N ALA A 91 6.18 -36.14 15.24
CA ALA A 91 6.40 -37.34 14.45
C ALA A 91 5.15 -38.21 14.29
N ARG A 92 4.26 -38.23 15.29
CA ARG A 92 3.03 -39.02 15.29
C ARG A 92 1.87 -38.33 14.56
N ASP A 93 1.69 -37.03 14.80
CA ASP A 93 0.44 -36.32 14.47
C ASP A 93 0.60 -35.27 13.35
N HIS A 94 1.82 -34.98 12.88
CA HIS A 94 2.02 -34.00 11.81
C HIS A 94 1.44 -34.48 10.46
N GLY A 95 0.72 -33.61 9.78
CA GLY A 95 0.17 -33.86 8.46
C GLY A 95 -0.12 -32.58 7.67
N SER A 96 -0.75 -32.73 6.50
CA SER A 96 -1.08 -31.61 5.61
C SER A 96 -2.10 -30.63 6.20
N SER A 97 -2.89 -31.06 7.19
CA SER A 97 -3.87 -30.23 7.91
C SER A 97 -3.27 -29.47 9.10
N THR A 98 -2.01 -29.74 9.48
CA THR A 98 -1.37 -29.04 10.61
C THR A 98 -1.11 -27.58 10.25
N PRO A 99 -1.64 -26.60 11.02
CA PRO A 99 -1.42 -25.18 10.73
C PRO A 99 0.05 -24.81 10.92
N LYS A 100 0.57 -23.96 10.03
CA LYS A 100 1.92 -23.40 10.15
C LYS A 100 1.89 -22.25 11.15
N LEU A 101 2.31 -22.53 12.37
CA LEU A 101 2.49 -21.52 13.41
C LEU A 101 3.95 -21.04 13.42
N GLY A 102 4.16 -19.75 13.62
CA GLY A 102 5.47 -19.12 13.68
C GLY A 102 5.55 -18.10 14.80
N TRP A 103 6.71 -18.02 15.44
CA TRP A 103 7.00 -17.09 16.53
C TRP A 103 8.37 -16.45 16.32
N THR A 104 8.61 -15.30 16.95
CA THR A 104 9.93 -14.69 16.97
C THR A 104 10.93 -15.58 17.72
N LEU A 105 12.20 -15.53 17.31
CA LEU A 105 13.25 -16.33 17.95
C LEU A 105 13.37 -15.99 19.44
N GLY A 106 13.43 -17.02 20.29
CA GLY A 106 13.52 -16.85 21.75
C GLY A 106 12.18 -16.72 22.47
N THR A 107 11.05 -16.83 21.75
CA THR A 107 9.73 -16.90 22.38
C THR A 107 9.65 -18.13 23.31
N VAL A 108 9.29 -17.90 24.57
CA VAL A 108 9.06 -18.95 25.57
C VAL A 108 7.61 -18.89 26.03
N HIS A 109 6.91 -20.01 25.95
CA HIS A 109 5.53 -20.11 26.40
C HIS A 109 5.42 -20.73 27.79
N THR A 110 4.46 -20.27 28.58
CA THR A 110 4.05 -20.92 29.82
C THR A 110 3.09 -22.07 29.56
N SER A 111 2.86 -22.93 30.56
CA SER A 111 1.87 -24.01 30.47
C SER A 111 0.47 -23.48 30.17
N GLN A 112 0.06 -22.40 30.85
CA GLN A 112 -1.22 -21.75 30.63
C GLN A 112 -1.39 -21.22 29.19
N GLN A 113 -0.33 -20.67 28.60
CA GLN A 113 -0.35 -20.23 27.20
C GLN A 113 -0.50 -21.41 26.24
N LEU A 114 0.22 -22.51 26.48
CA LEU A 114 0.09 -23.73 25.67
C LEU A 114 -1.32 -24.33 25.77
N ASP A 115 -1.94 -24.32 26.95
CA ASP A 115 -3.30 -24.82 27.14
C ASP A 115 -4.34 -23.94 26.43
N SER A 116 -4.15 -22.61 26.43
CA SER A 116 -4.99 -21.69 25.65
C SER A 116 -4.87 -21.94 24.13
N MET A 117 -3.67 -22.21 23.64
CA MET A 117 -3.46 -22.58 22.23
C MET A 117 -4.15 -23.90 21.89
N ARG A 118 -4.10 -24.90 22.77
CA ARG A 118 -4.81 -26.18 22.60
C ARG A 118 -6.33 -25.99 22.54
N GLU A 119 -6.89 -25.16 23.43
CA GLU A 119 -8.33 -24.88 23.40
C GLU A 119 -8.73 -24.15 22.12
N THR A 120 -7.90 -23.22 21.65
CA THR A 120 -8.13 -22.54 20.36
C THR A 120 -8.13 -23.55 19.21
N ALA A 121 -7.12 -24.42 19.14
CA ALA A 121 -7.04 -25.47 18.12
C ALA A 121 -8.23 -26.43 18.18
N ARG A 122 -8.67 -26.81 19.38
CA ARG A 122 -9.87 -27.64 19.58
C ARG A 122 -11.15 -26.96 19.10
N ARG A 123 -11.31 -25.66 19.35
CA ARG A 123 -12.44 -24.88 18.82
C ARG A 123 -12.41 -24.79 17.30
N MET A 124 -11.24 -24.62 16.70
CA MET A 124 -11.07 -24.64 15.24
C MET A 124 -11.43 -26.00 14.66
N ASP A 125 -11.01 -27.09 15.30
CA ASP A 125 -11.30 -28.48 14.90
C ASP A 125 -12.80 -28.77 14.86
N LEU A 126 -13.57 -28.27 15.85
CA LEU A 126 -15.04 -28.40 15.87
C LEU A 126 -15.74 -27.78 14.65
N SER A 127 -15.13 -26.75 14.05
CA SER A 127 -15.65 -26.07 12.86
C SER A 127 -14.89 -26.43 11.59
N PHE A 128 -13.89 -27.31 11.68
CA PHE A 128 -12.98 -27.59 10.57
C PHE A 128 -13.69 -28.35 9.46
N ASP A 129 -14.51 -29.35 9.79
CA ASP A 129 -15.23 -30.14 8.78
C ASP A 129 -16.17 -29.26 7.95
N ASP A 130 -16.98 -28.42 8.62
CA ASP A 130 -17.88 -27.46 7.97
C ASP A 130 -17.13 -26.42 7.12
N TYR A 131 -15.96 -25.98 7.59
CA TYR A 131 -15.13 -25.00 6.85
C TYR A 131 -14.32 -25.64 5.72
N SER A 132 -13.91 -26.90 5.82
CA SER A 132 -13.01 -27.55 4.87
C SER A 132 -13.63 -27.69 3.47
N GLU A 133 -14.97 -27.76 3.40
CA GLU A 133 -15.75 -27.76 2.16
C GLU A 133 -16.09 -26.35 1.66
N SER A 134 -15.75 -25.30 2.43
CA SER A 134 -16.08 -23.93 2.06
C SER A 134 -15.25 -23.46 0.86
N PRO A 135 -15.87 -22.74 -0.10
CA PRO A 135 -15.16 -22.08 -1.19
C PRO A 135 -13.99 -21.22 -0.71
N LYS A 136 -12.86 -21.29 -1.42
CA LYS A 136 -11.66 -20.46 -1.14
C LYS A 136 -11.93 -18.94 -1.25
N ASP A 137 -13.03 -18.57 -1.90
CA ASP A 137 -13.42 -17.19 -2.17
C ASP A 137 -14.02 -16.47 -0.94
N PHE A 138 -14.26 -17.20 0.17
CA PHE A 138 -14.69 -16.60 1.45
C PHE A 138 -13.59 -15.81 2.17
N SER A 139 -12.37 -15.76 1.62
CA SER A 139 -11.27 -14.93 2.13
C SER A 139 -11.57 -13.43 2.21
N ILE A 140 -12.63 -12.96 1.53
CA ILE A 140 -13.12 -11.57 1.64
C ILE A 140 -13.90 -11.29 2.94
N ILE A 141 -14.28 -12.33 3.69
CA ILE A 141 -14.97 -12.15 4.98
C ILE A 141 -13.92 -11.93 6.07
N GLU A 142 -13.79 -10.68 6.49
CA GLU A 142 -12.88 -10.25 7.56
C GLU A 142 -13.57 -10.16 8.93
N GLN A 143 -14.86 -10.50 9.02
CA GLN A 143 -15.62 -10.39 10.26
C GLN A 143 -15.18 -11.46 11.26
N GLU A 144 -14.60 -11.03 12.39
CA GLU A 144 -14.10 -11.92 13.44
C GLU A 144 -15.20 -12.41 14.40
N GLU A 145 -16.23 -11.59 14.63
CA GLU A 145 -17.33 -11.89 15.55
C GLU A 145 -18.66 -12.05 14.82
N TRP A 146 -19.33 -13.18 15.06
CA TRP A 146 -20.65 -13.44 14.52
C TRP A 146 -21.74 -12.68 15.28
N SER A 147 -22.69 -12.12 14.54
CA SER A 147 -23.94 -11.58 15.08
C SER A 147 -25.11 -11.83 14.11
N ASN A 148 -26.34 -11.91 14.64
CA ASN A 148 -27.53 -12.08 13.82
C ASN A 148 -27.68 -10.95 12.78
N SER A 149 -27.41 -9.70 13.18
CA SER A 149 -27.49 -8.53 12.29
C SER A 149 -26.47 -8.62 11.15
N TRP A 150 -25.24 -9.05 11.43
CA TRP A 150 -24.23 -9.27 10.40
C TRP A 150 -24.65 -10.38 9.42
N GLN A 151 -25.13 -11.51 9.95
CA GLN A 151 -25.60 -12.62 9.10
C GLN A 151 -26.75 -12.19 8.19
N GLU A 152 -27.75 -11.47 8.72
CA GLU A 152 -28.86 -10.95 7.93
C GLU A 152 -28.38 -10.00 6.82
N ALA A 153 -27.41 -9.14 7.12
CA ALA A 153 -26.83 -8.23 6.12
C ALA A 153 -26.12 -9.00 5.00
N VAL A 154 -25.28 -9.98 5.33
CA VAL A 154 -24.58 -10.82 4.35
C VAL A 154 -25.57 -11.59 3.48
N LEU A 155 -26.56 -12.24 4.08
CA LEU A 155 -27.59 -13.00 3.34
C LEU A 155 -28.44 -12.08 2.45
N CYS A 156 -28.74 -10.86 2.90
CA CYS A 156 -29.45 -9.87 2.10
C CYS A 156 -28.66 -9.47 0.85
N ILE A 157 -27.35 -9.25 0.98
CA ILE A 157 -26.46 -8.92 -0.15
C ILE A 157 -26.32 -10.14 -1.08
N ALA A 158 -26.06 -11.32 -0.52
CA ALA A 158 -25.90 -12.55 -1.29
C ALA A 158 -27.14 -12.88 -2.14
N LYS A 159 -28.35 -12.63 -1.62
CA LYS A 159 -29.61 -12.79 -2.38
C LYS A 159 -29.75 -11.82 -3.55
N LYS A 160 -29.18 -10.61 -3.45
CA LYS A 160 -29.24 -9.59 -4.50
C LYS A 160 -28.16 -9.76 -5.56
N LEU A 161 -27.04 -10.37 -5.20
CA LEU A 161 -25.85 -10.46 -6.03
C LEU A 161 -26.10 -11.11 -7.40
N PRO A 162 -26.83 -12.23 -7.55
CA PRO A 162 -27.10 -12.84 -8.85
C PRO A 162 -27.83 -11.90 -9.81
N THR A 163 -28.80 -11.13 -9.30
CA THR A 163 -29.55 -10.16 -10.11
C THR A 163 -28.66 -9.03 -10.60
N VAL A 164 -27.79 -8.51 -9.74
CA VAL A 164 -26.84 -7.44 -10.10
C VAL A 164 -25.82 -7.94 -11.13
N ILE A 165 -25.30 -9.17 -10.95
CA ILE A 165 -24.39 -9.81 -11.91
C ILE A 165 -25.08 -9.98 -13.27
N ALA A 166 -26.33 -10.48 -13.29
CA ALA A 166 -27.08 -10.64 -14.53
C ALA A 166 -27.31 -9.30 -15.27
N GLN A 167 -27.62 -8.24 -14.52
CA GLN A 167 -27.75 -6.89 -15.10
C GLN A 167 -26.42 -6.37 -15.65
N LEU A 168 -25.31 -6.60 -14.95
CA LEU A 168 -23.97 -6.23 -15.40
C LEU A 168 -23.59 -6.96 -16.69
N VAL A 169 -23.77 -8.29 -16.73
CA VAL A 169 -23.52 -9.11 -17.92
C VAL A 169 -24.37 -8.64 -19.10
N SER A 170 -25.68 -8.46 -18.90
CA SER A 170 -26.57 -7.97 -19.95
C SER A 170 -26.19 -6.56 -20.45
N SER A 171 -25.75 -5.67 -19.56
CA SER A 171 -25.33 -4.32 -19.94
C SER A 171 -24.02 -4.36 -20.74
N ASN A 172 -23.11 -5.24 -20.35
CA ASN A 172 -21.86 -5.45 -21.07
C ASN A 172 -22.10 -5.98 -22.49
N GLU A 173 -22.96 -6.99 -22.65
CA GLU A 173 -23.33 -7.50 -23.98
C GLU A 173 -23.95 -6.44 -24.89
N GLN A 174 -24.81 -5.57 -24.34
CA GLN A 174 -25.37 -4.44 -25.09
C GLN A 174 -24.30 -3.45 -25.50
N LEU A 175 -23.36 -3.14 -24.61
CA LEU A 175 -22.27 -2.23 -24.89
C LEU A 175 -21.33 -2.81 -25.97
N THR A 176 -20.98 -4.09 -25.90
CA THR A 176 -20.17 -4.77 -26.93
C THR A 176 -20.83 -4.68 -28.31
N LYS A 177 -22.15 -4.89 -28.38
CA LYS A 177 -22.92 -4.75 -29.64
C LYS A 177 -22.84 -3.35 -30.23
N VAL A 178 -22.79 -2.31 -29.39
CA VAL A 178 -22.70 -0.91 -29.84
C VAL A 178 -21.27 -0.53 -30.23
N CYS A 179 -20.28 -0.95 -29.44
CA CYS A 179 -18.89 -0.55 -29.62
C CYS A 179 -18.21 -1.21 -30.83
N GLN A 180 -18.69 -2.36 -31.32
CA GLN A 180 -18.10 -3.11 -32.45
C GLN A 180 -16.62 -3.55 -32.24
N PHE A 181 -16.14 -3.55 -31.00
CA PHE A 181 -14.83 -4.10 -30.60
C PHE A 181 -14.95 -4.83 -29.26
N ASP A 182 -13.98 -5.69 -28.97
CA ASP A 182 -13.95 -6.49 -27.74
C ASP A 182 -13.69 -5.60 -26.52
N LEU A 183 -14.58 -5.67 -25.53
CA LEU A 183 -14.48 -4.90 -24.30
C LEU A 183 -13.71 -5.68 -23.23
N PRO A 184 -12.75 -5.07 -22.51
CA PRO A 184 -12.03 -5.72 -21.44
C PRO A 184 -12.93 -5.83 -20.21
N THR A 185 -13.58 -6.98 -20.03
CA THR A 185 -14.46 -7.26 -18.89
C THR A 185 -14.17 -8.60 -18.22
N GLY A 186 -12.97 -9.14 -18.39
CA GLY A 186 -12.54 -10.41 -17.80
C GLY A 186 -12.20 -10.32 -16.31
N SER A 187 -12.01 -9.10 -15.78
CA SER A 187 -11.76 -8.86 -14.36
C SER A 187 -12.48 -7.62 -13.82
N VAL A 188 -12.59 -7.52 -12.48
CA VAL A 188 -13.15 -6.33 -11.79
C VAL A 188 -12.36 -5.07 -12.15
N SER A 189 -11.03 -5.14 -12.19
CA SER A 189 -10.16 -3.99 -12.53
C SER A 189 -10.38 -3.50 -13.96
N GLU A 190 -10.54 -4.44 -14.91
CA GLU A 190 -10.85 -4.11 -16.30
C GLU A 190 -12.22 -3.44 -16.42
N MET A 191 -13.24 -3.99 -15.76
CA MET A 191 -14.58 -3.39 -15.71
C MET A 191 -14.56 -1.99 -15.08
N GLU A 192 -13.79 -1.76 -14.02
CA GLU A 192 -13.63 -0.43 -13.42
C GLU A 192 -13.01 0.57 -14.38
N ARG A 193 -11.96 0.16 -15.13
CA ARG A 193 -11.33 1.01 -16.14
C ARG A 193 -12.29 1.32 -17.28
N LEU A 194 -13.05 0.33 -17.74
CA LEU A 194 -14.07 0.52 -18.75
C LEU A 194 -15.15 1.49 -18.28
N VAL A 195 -15.66 1.35 -17.05
CA VAL A 195 -16.64 2.28 -16.47
C VAL A 195 -16.09 3.70 -16.38
N LYS A 196 -14.81 3.88 -16.01
CA LYS A 196 -14.15 5.20 -16.02
C LYS A 196 -14.15 5.79 -17.43
N LEU A 197 -13.70 5.03 -18.43
CA LEU A 197 -13.69 5.47 -19.82
C LEU A 197 -15.11 5.84 -20.31
N LEU A 198 -16.11 5.00 -20.06
CA LEU A 198 -17.50 5.26 -20.47
C LEU A 198 -18.06 6.52 -19.83
N ARG A 199 -17.75 6.78 -18.56
CA ARG A 199 -18.15 8.04 -17.91
C ARG A 199 -17.54 9.24 -18.62
N VAL A 200 -16.26 9.18 -18.99
CA VAL A 200 -15.59 10.25 -19.73
C VAL A 200 -16.20 10.41 -21.13
N ILE A 201 -16.47 9.32 -21.85
CA ILE A 201 -17.15 9.39 -23.15
C ILE A 201 -18.53 10.05 -23.01
N LEU A 202 -19.33 9.67 -22.02
CA LEU A 202 -20.65 10.25 -21.80
C LEU A 202 -20.59 11.75 -21.45
N THR A 203 -19.59 12.21 -20.70
CA THR A 203 -19.42 13.65 -20.40
C THR A 203 -18.94 14.46 -21.61
N THR A 204 -18.38 13.80 -22.62
CA THR A 204 -17.93 14.42 -23.88
C THR A 204 -19.02 14.50 -24.95
N HIS A 205 -20.21 13.94 -24.70
CA HIS A 205 -21.31 13.93 -25.67
C HIS A 205 -21.68 15.36 -26.13
N LYS A 206 -21.72 15.57 -27.46
CA LYS A 206 -21.94 16.87 -28.12
C LYS A 206 -20.90 17.95 -27.82
N LYS A 207 -19.76 17.62 -27.21
CA LYS A 207 -18.63 18.54 -27.00
C LYS A 207 -17.56 18.29 -28.06
N ASN A 208 -16.96 19.35 -28.60
CA ASN A 208 -15.79 19.21 -29.45
C ASN A 208 -14.55 19.04 -28.57
N MET A 209 -14.07 17.81 -28.45
CA MET A 209 -12.89 17.47 -27.66
C MET A 209 -11.66 17.22 -28.53
N SER A 210 -11.63 17.74 -29.77
CA SER A 210 -10.49 17.55 -30.69
C SER A 210 -9.16 18.00 -30.07
N PHE A 211 -9.16 19.03 -29.22
CA PHE A 211 -7.95 19.50 -28.53
C PHE A 211 -7.36 18.46 -27.57
N ALA A 212 -8.18 17.56 -27.00
CA ALA A 212 -7.72 16.50 -26.09
C ALA A 212 -6.84 15.47 -26.80
N PHE A 213 -6.95 15.37 -28.13
CA PHE A 213 -6.18 14.45 -28.97
C PHE A 213 -5.05 15.15 -29.73
N ALA A 214 -4.76 16.42 -29.41
CA ALA A 214 -3.68 17.14 -30.05
C ALA A 214 -2.31 16.63 -29.55
N PRO A 215 -1.29 16.53 -30.43
CA PRO A 215 0.03 16.03 -30.06
C PRO A 215 0.75 16.93 -29.02
N ASP A 216 0.32 18.18 -28.88
CA ASP A 216 0.80 19.16 -27.92
C ASP A 216 -0.14 19.34 -26.71
N LEU A 217 -0.97 18.33 -26.37
CA LEU A 217 -1.96 18.38 -25.29
C LEU A 217 -1.40 18.99 -23.99
N THR A 218 -0.24 18.53 -23.52
CA THR A 218 0.37 19.03 -22.28
C THR A 218 0.55 20.55 -22.31
N LYS A 219 1.06 21.09 -23.43
CA LYS A 219 1.23 22.55 -23.60
C LYS A 219 -0.12 23.27 -23.65
N LYS A 220 -1.12 22.68 -24.28
CA LYS A 220 -2.49 23.25 -24.33
C LYS A 220 -3.15 23.29 -22.96
N VAL A 221 -3.00 22.21 -22.17
CA VAL A 221 -3.49 22.11 -20.80
C VAL A 221 -2.80 23.14 -19.90
N GLU A 222 -1.48 23.26 -19.98
CA GLU A 222 -0.72 24.28 -19.26
C GLU A 222 -1.16 25.69 -19.63
N ALA A 223 -1.30 25.98 -20.94
CA ALA A 223 -1.80 27.26 -21.43
C ALA A 223 -3.23 27.55 -20.95
N ALA A 224 -4.11 26.55 -20.92
CA ALA A 224 -5.50 26.69 -20.47
C ALA A 224 -5.57 27.00 -18.97
N ARG A 225 -4.83 26.27 -18.14
CA ARG A 225 -4.68 26.55 -16.70
C ARG A 225 -4.08 27.93 -16.47
N ARG A 226 -3.09 28.32 -17.28
CA ARG A 226 -2.47 29.64 -17.18
C ARG A 226 -3.46 30.74 -17.51
N VAL A 227 -4.20 30.64 -18.63
CA VAL A 227 -5.21 31.63 -19.00
C VAL A 227 -6.35 31.72 -18.00
N LEU A 228 -6.79 30.62 -17.37
CA LEU A 228 -7.75 30.68 -16.27
C LEU A 228 -7.23 31.57 -15.12
N SER A 229 -5.98 31.40 -14.72
CA SER A 229 -5.34 32.24 -13.70
C SER A 229 -5.20 33.70 -14.14
N LEU A 230 -4.81 33.95 -15.40
CA LEU A 230 -4.68 35.31 -15.95
C LEU A 230 -6.02 36.03 -16.02
N LEU A 231 -7.09 35.35 -16.44
CA LEU A 231 -8.45 35.89 -16.49
C LEU A 231 -8.94 36.27 -15.09
N GLU A 232 -8.70 35.43 -14.09
CA GLU A 232 -9.08 35.73 -12.70
C GLU A 232 -8.33 36.96 -12.17
N LYS A 233 -7.02 37.04 -12.40
CA LYS A 233 -6.20 38.20 -12.03
C LYS A 233 -6.66 39.46 -12.75
N TYR A 234 -6.95 39.36 -14.04
CA TYR A 234 -7.42 40.48 -14.86
C TYR A 234 -8.77 41.02 -14.33
N GLN A 235 -9.75 40.14 -14.09
CA GLN A 235 -11.04 40.52 -13.52
C GLN A 235 -10.90 41.14 -12.13
N ARG A 236 -9.99 40.62 -11.30
CA ARG A 236 -9.70 41.17 -9.96
C ARG A 236 -9.06 42.56 -10.06
N GLY A 237 -8.10 42.75 -10.96
CA GLY A 237 -7.46 44.04 -11.21
C GLY A 237 -8.43 45.09 -11.75
N GLN A 238 -9.30 44.72 -12.69
CA GLN A 238 -10.34 45.61 -13.20
C GLN A 238 -11.27 46.15 -12.10
N ARG A 239 -11.59 45.35 -11.09
CA ARG A 239 -12.43 45.77 -9.94
C ARG A 239 -11.73 46.73 -8.98
N LYS A 240 -10.40 46.83 -9.02
CA LYS A 240 -9.62 47.74 -8.17
C LYS A 240 -9.47 49.14 -8.79
N LEU A 241 -9.67 49.26 -10.10
CA LEU A 241 -9.54 50.53 -10.79
C LEU A 241 -10.62 51.52 -10.35
N SER A 242 -10.24 52.78 -10.24
CA SER A 242 -11.12 53.86 -9.82
C SER A 242 -12.25 54.15 -10.83
N ILE A 243 -12.02 53.83 -12.10
CA ILE A 243 -12.98 53.94 -13.21
C ILE A 243 -12.89 52.70 -14.11
N SER A 244 -13.89 52.52 -14.98
CA SER A 244 -13.84 51.46 -16.00
C SER A 244 -12.96 51.88 -17.17
N TYR A 245 -12.05 51.00 -17.59
CA TYR A 245 -11.21 51.16 -18.77
C TYR A 245 -11.56 50.08 -19.79
N SER A 246 -11.74 50.49 -21.05
CA SER A 246 -11.89 49.51 -22.14
C SER A 246 -10.59 48.73 -22.35
N VAL A 247 -10.69 47.52 -22.91
CA VAL A 247 -9.52 46.67 -23.20
C VAL A 247 -8.53 47.39 -24.12
N ASP A 248 -9.04 48.12 -25.12
CA ASP A 248 -8.22 48.91 -26.04
C ASP A 248 -7.52 50.08 -25.33
N ALA A 249 -8.17 50.72 -24.37
CA ALA A 249 -7.54 51.76 -23.56
C ALA A 249 -6.38 51.20 -22.75
N VAL A 250 -6.59 50.09 -22.01
CA VAL A 250 -5.53 49.42 -21.24
C VAL A 250 -4.31 49.05 -22.12
N ARG A 251 -4.55 48.64 -23.37
CA ARG A 251 -3.47 48.33 -24.32
C ARG A 251 -2.70 49.56 -24.81
N LYS A 252 -3.40 50.66 -25.07
CA LYS A 252 -2.83 51.88 -25.67
C LYS A 252 -2.19 52.84 -24.67
N ILE A 253 -2.64 52.84 -23.42
CA ILE A 253 -2.10 53.72 -22.38
C ILE A 253 -0.61 53.42 -22.20
N ASP A 254 0.21 54.47 -22.31
CA ASP A 254 1.62 54.44 -21.97
C ASP A 254 1.76 54.72 -20.47
N VAL A 255 1.88 53.65 -19.69
CA VAL A 255 1.91 53.71 -18.23
C VAL A 255 3.23 54.32 -17.73
N ASP A 256 4.32 54.19 -18.49
CA ASP A 256 5.62 54.74 -18.10
C ASP A 256 5.64 56.26 -18.30
N GLN A 257 5.06 56.74 -19.40
CA GLN A 257 4.82 58.17 -19.60
C GLN A 257 3.84 58.73 -18.54
N LEU A 258 2.76 58.00 -18.23
CA LEU A 258 1.80 58.37 -17.19
C LEU A 258 2.47 58.55 -15.81
N ASP A 259 3.31 57.59 -15.40
CA ASP A 259 4.05 57.65 -14.14
C ASP A 259 5.05 58.81 -14.11
N SER A 260 5.73 59.07 -15.23
CA SER A 260 6.66 60.19 -15.39
C SER A 260 5.93 61.54 -15.25
N ASP A 261 4.80 61.68 -15.94
CA ASP A 261 3.96 62.89 -15.91
C ASP A 261 3.37 63.13 -14.53
N TRP A 262 2.91 62.07 -13.85
CA TRP A 262 2.37 62.13 -12.49
C TRP A 262 3.44 62.52 -11.46
N SER A 263 4.63 61.90 -11.54
CA SER A 263 5.79 62.22 -10.68
C SER A 263 6.29 63.66 -10.87
N THR A 264 6.30 64.14 -12.12
CA THR A 264 6.65 65.52 -12.44
C THR A 264 5.61 66.50 -11.94
N ALA A 265 4.32 66.14 -12.02
CA ALA A 265 3.23 66.96 -11.52
C ALA A 265 3.21 67.06 -9.99
N SER A 266 3.49 65.96 -9.26
CA SER A 266 3.45 65.91 -7.80
C SER A 266 4.59 66.70 -7.13
N LYS A 267 5.73 66.86 -7.81
CA LYS A 267 6.89 67.65 -7.34
C LYS A 267 6.72 69.17 -7.43
N LYS A 268 5.67 69.67 -8.09
CA LYS A 268 5.41 71.12 -8.23
C LYS A 268 4.86 71.71 -6.94
N PHE A 269 5.02 73.02 -6.74
CA PHE A 269 4.46 73.76 -5.60
C PHE A 269 2.94 73.51 -5.46
N TRP A 270 2.44 73.38 -4.23
CA TRP A 270 1.17 72.70 -3.92
C TRP A 270 -0.06 73.12 -4.75
N LEU A 271 -0.22 74.41 -5.09
CA LEU A 271 -1.31 74.91 -5.95
C LEU A 271 -1.14 74.49 -7.43
N LEU A 272 0.08 74.62 -7.97
CA LEU A 272 0.41 74.25 -9.34
C LEU A 272 0.45 72.73 -9.54
N GLY A 273 0.89 71.99 -8.51
CA GLY A 273 0.89 70.53 -8.49
C GLY A 273 -0.51 69.94 -8.56
N LYS A 274 -1.48 70.45 -7.77
CA LYS A 274 -2.88 69.99 -7.83
C LYS A 274 -3.51 70.21 -9.21
N MET A 275 -3.24 71.33 -9.88
CA MET A 275 -3.73 71.58 -11.23
C MET A 275 -3.06 70.65 -12.27
N ALA A 276 -1.74 70.46 -12.16
CA ALA A 276 -1.00 69.56 -13.06
C ALA A 276 -1.45 68.09 -12.91
N MET A 277 -1.60 67.59 -11.68
CA MET A 277 -2.10 66.24 -11.39
C MET A 277 -3.53 66.06 -11.91
N LYS A 278 -4.42 67.04 -11.71
CA LYS A 278 -5.77 67.02 -12.30
C LYS A 278 -5.73 67.00 -13.84
N GLY A 279 -4.75 67.66 -14.45
CA GLY A 279 -4.50 67.58 -15.90
C GLY A 279 -4.16 66.17 -16.35
N VAL A 280 -3.20 65.51 -15.67
CA VAL A 280 -2.81 64.12 -15.95
C VAL A 280 -3.99 63.16 -15.78
N ALA A 281 -4.75 63.29 -14.68
CA ALA A 281 -5.96 62.50 -14.44
C ALA A 281 -7.02 62.73 -15.53
N LYS A 282 -7.21 63.96 -16.00
CA LYS A 282 -8.13 64.27 -17.10
C LYS A 282 -7.69 63.62 -18.42
N THR A 283 -6.39 63.60 -18.70
CA THR A 283 -5.84 62.93 -19.88
C THR A 283 -6.06 61.41 -19.81
N LEU A 284 -5.81 60.80 -18.65
CA LEU A 284 -6.06 59.38 -18.41
C LEU A 284 -7.54 59.03 -18.53
N GLY A 285 -8.43 59.84 -17.93
CA GLY A 285 -9.88 59.69 -18.05
C GLY A 285 -10.36 59.79 -19.49
N ALA A 286 -9.82 60.73 -20.27
CA ALA A 286 -10.11 60.86 -21.69
C ALA A 286 -9.66 59.63 -22.50
N GLN A 287 -8.50 59.06 -22.20
CA GLN A 287 -8.03 57.80 -22.80
C GLN A 287 -8.92 56.60 -22.42
N ALA A 288 -9.50 56.61 -21.22
CA ALA A 288 -10.49 55.62 -20.78
C ALA A 288 -11.89 55.83 -21.40
N GLY A 289 -12.14 56.96 -22.08
CA GLY A 289 -13.45 57.34 -22.60
C GLY A 289 -14.42 57.81 -21.53
N SER A 290 -13.93 58.22 -20.34
CA SER A 290 -14.75 58.71 -19.24
C SER A 290 -14.49 60.18 -18.91
N ASN A 291 -15.54 60.88 -18.50
CA ASN A 291 -15.45 62.25 -17.97
C ASN A 291 -15.18 62.29 -16.46
N THR A 292 -15.15 61.14 -15.78
CA THR A 292 -14.76 61.03 -14.36
C THR A 292 -13.25 61.07 -14.22
N LEU A 293 -12.76 61.77 -13.20
CA LEU A 293 -11.34 61.83 -12.87
C LEU A 293 -10.89 60.52 -12.23
N PRO A 294 -9.97 59.75 -12.85
CA PRO A 294 -9.38 58.57 -12.25
C PRO A 294 -8.40 58.92 -11.12
N ASP A 295 -8.25 58.00 -10.19
CA ASP A 295 -7.17 57.98 -9.21
C ASP A 295 -5.90 57.41 -9.86
N VAL A 296 -5.07 58.30 -10.42
CA VAL A 296 -3.87 57.91 -11.19
C VAL A 296 -2.85 57.16 -10.32
N GLU A 297 -2.72 57.52 -9.04
CA GLU A 297 -1.75 56.91 -8.12
C GLU A 297 -2.13 55.45 -7.80
N SER A 298 -3.43 55.18 -7.62
CA SER A 298 -3.97 53.83 -7.42
C SER A 298 -4.05 53.03 -8.73
N ASP A 299 -4.45 53.68 -9.83
CA ASP A 299 -4.75 53.01 -11.09
C ASP A 299 -3.49 52.65 -11.87
N SER A 300 -2.44 53.49 -11.85
CA SER A 300 -1.26 53.28 -12.70
C SER A 300 -0.56 51.92 -12.48
N PRO A 301 -0.25 51.49 -11.24
CA PRO A 301 0.32 50.16 -11.00
C PRO A 301 -0.59 49.02 -11.49
N THR A 302 -1.90 49.18 -11.29
CA THR A 302 -2.91 48.19 -11.72
C THR A 302 -3.01 48.13 -13.24
N LEU A 303 -2.98 49.28 -13.93
CA LEU A 303 -2.98 49.36 -15.40
C LEU A 303 -1.72 48.72 -15.99
N ARG A 304 -0.55 48.90 -15.38
CA ARG A 304 0.69 48.20 -15.76
C ARG A 304 0.53 46.68 -15.65
N GLU A 305 -0.01 46.19 -14.53
CA GLU A 305 -0.27 44.76 -14.33
C GLU A 305 -1.25 44.23 -15.38
N LEU A 306 -2.39 44.89 -15.58
CA LEU A 306 -3.41 44.48 -16.55
C LEU A 306 -2.87 44.45 -17.99
N LYS A 307 -2.02 45.42 -18.37
CA LYS A 307 -1.36 45.45 -19.68
C LYS A 307 -0.42 44.25 -19.86
N GLY A 308 0.35 43.90 -18.83
CA GLY A 308 1.20 42.70 -18.81
C GLY A 308 0.40 41.41 -18.94
N LEU A 309 -0.70 41.29 -18.19
CA LEU A 309 -1.61 40.13 -18.27
C LEU A 309 -2.20 39.96 -19.68
N LEU A 310 -2.62 41.06 -20.33
CA LEU A 310 -3.14 41.02 -21.70
C LEU A 310 -2.08 40.55 -22.70
N SER A 311 -0.84 41.02 -22.58
CA SER A 311 0.27 40.59 -23.44
C SER A 311 0.53 39.09 -23.29
N GLU A 312 0.57 38.60 -22.06
CA GLU A 312 0.78 37.17 -21.79
C GLU A 312 -0.38 36.31 -22.33
N MET A 313 -1.62 36.78 -22.21
CA MET A 313 -2.79 36.11 -22.78
C MET A 313 -2.73 36.04 -24.32
N ASP A 314 -2.18 37.06 -24.99
CA ASP A 314 -2.03 37.08 -26.44
C ASP A 314 -1.00 36.05 -26.92
N GLU A 315 0.10 35.86 -26.18
CA GLU A 315 1.11 34.85 -26.46
C GLU A 315 0.53 33.42 -26.41
N LEU A 316 -0.39 33.18 -25.46
CA LEU A 316 -1.03 31.86 -25.26
C LEU A 316 -2.14 31.56 -26.27
N LYS A 317 -2.60 32.55 -27.04
CA LYS A 317 -3.76 32.42 -27.95
C LYS A 317 -3.61 31.30 -28.97
N SER A 318 -2.41 31.10 -29.51
CA SER A 318 -2.12 30.04 -30.48
C SER A 318 -2.24 28.64 -29.85
N CYS A 319 -1.69 28.46 -28.66
CA CYS A 319 -1.79 27.22 -27.88
C CYS A 319 -3.24 26.89 -27.53
N LEU A 320 -4.07 27.90 -27.27
CA LEU A 320 -5.47 27.74 -26.86
C LEU A 320 -6.44 27.50 -28.03
N ALA A 321 -5.94 27.41 -29.27
CA ALA A 321 -6.76 27.06 -30.41
C ALA A 321 -7.50 25.74 -30.17
N ASN A 322 -8.82 25.78 -30.42
CA ASN A 322 -9.78 24.69 -30.25
C ASN A 322 -10.05 24.24 -28.80
N VAL A 323 -9.55 24.95 -27.78
CA VAL A 323 -9.94 24.69 -26.39
C VAL A 323 -11.39 25.16 -26.17
N PRO A 324 -12.32 24.28 -25.76
CA PRO A 324 -13.71 24.66 -25.59
C PRO A 324 -13.89 25.74 -24.53
N GLY A 325 -14.72 26.73 -24.84
CA GLY A 325 -14.99 27.86 -23.95
C GLY A 325 -13.96 28.98 -24.01
N TYR A 326 -12.84 28.82 -24.73
CA TYR A 326 -11.89 29.91 -24.92
C TYR A 326 -12.40 30.93 -25.95
N ALA A 327 -12.47 32.19 -25.53
CA ALA A 327 -12.88 33.34 -26.33
C ALA A 327 -12.17 34.62 -25.87
N GLY A 328 -10.86 34.54 -25.58
CA GLY A 328 -10.11 35.68 -25.05
C GLY A 328 -10.61 36.10 -23.68
N LEU A 329 -10.93 37.38 -23.49
CA LEU A 329 -11.48 37.88 -22.22
C LEU A 329 -12.91 37.42 -21.93
N ASP A 330 -13.68 37.09 -22.98
CA ASP A 330 -15.06 36.58 -22.87
C ASP A 330 -15.10 35.05 -22.69
N SER A 331 -13.96 34.46 -22.33
CA SER A 331 -13.84 33.03 -22.09
C SER A 331 -14.78 32.53 -21.01
N LYS A 332 -15.45 31.41 -21.28
CA LYS A 332 -16.27 30.69 -20.30
C LYS A 332 -15.36 29.83 -19.43
N THR A 333 -14.84 30.40 -18.35
CA THR A 333 -13.84 29.77 -17.46
C THR A 333 -14.25 28.37 -16.98
N ALA A 334 -15.50 28.20 -16.57
CA ALA A 334 -16.03 26.90 -16.15
C ALA A 334 -15.99 25.83 -17.26
N VAL A 335 -16.24 26.22 -18.51
CA VAL A 335 -16.19 25.31 -19.67
C VAL A 335 -14.76 24.92 -19.99
N ILE A 336 -13.81 25.86 -19.90
CA ILE A 336 -12.38 25.57 -20.07
C ILE A 336 -11.92 24.61 -18.98
N GLU A 337 -12.25 24.88 -17.72
CA GLU A 337 -11.85 24.05 -16.59
C GLU A 337 -12.42 22.62 -16.70
N GLU A 338 -13.70 22.49 -17.03
CA GLU A 338 -14.33 21.19 -17.27
C GLU A 338 -13.65 20.45 -18.44
N SER A 339 -13.38 21.15 -19.53
CA SER A 339 -12.75 20.55 -20.72
C SER A 339 -11.33 20.07 -20.44
N VAL A 340 -10.54 20.85 -19.69
CA VAL A 340 -9.18 20.46 -19.26
C VAL A 340 -9.24 19.23 -18.36
N LYS A 341 -10.14 19.20 -17.38
CA LYS A 341 -10.33 18.04 -16.50
C LYS A 341 -10.69 16.77 -17.28
N ILE A 342 -11.57 16.90 -18.29
CA ILE A 342 -11.94 15.78 -19.15
C ILE A 342 -10.74 15.33 -20.00
N ALA A 343 -9.97 16.26 -20.57
CA ALA A 343 -8.82 15.93 -21.41
C ALA A 343 -7.66 15.26 -20.64
N GLU A 344 -7.50 15.55 -19.35
CA GLU A 344 -6.53 14.87 -18.47
C GLU A 344 -7.00 13.47 -18.03
N ALA A 345 -8.29 13.19 -18.13
CA ALA A 345 -8.90 11.91 -17.77
C ALA A 345 -9.06 10.94 -18.94
N LEU A 346 -9.00 11.45 -20.18
CA LEU A 346 -8.87 10.69 -21.43
C LEU A 346 -7.43 10.19 -21.58
#